data_AF-A0A0Q7BH51-F1
#
_entry.id   AF-A0A0Q7BH51-F1
#
_cell.length_a   1.000
_cell.length_b   1.000
_cell.length_c   1.000
_cell.angle_alpha   90.00
_cell.angle_beta   90.00
_cell.angle_gamma   90.00
#
_symmetry.space_group_name_H-M   'P 1'
#
loop_
_entity.id
_entity.type
_entity.pdbx_description
1 polymer ?
#
loop_
_entity_poly.entity_id
_entity_poly.type
_entity_poly.pdbx_seq_one_letter_code
_entity_poly.pdbx_strand_id
1 'polypeptide(L)'
;MTLPTSALIQALQAHPEDADRLMRAACAELRAQPVSPTPPDAAALRVGLVSIAETGLDGVLQRLLDDAPRGAVTDGIAALLRPAELAWDEAQEIDWAARHWEACRADGLLDEGLAADFGEYWRQLEWSAVRQHLVLLGRGHPEQRRLLAQIVKTASRYVAFGPLKRALEARFPEFFELGFSLR
;
A
#
# COMPACT_ATOMS: atom_id res chain seq x y z
N MET A 1 -6.35 -8.33 13.97
CA MET A 1 -4.89 -8.38 14.18
C MET A 1 -4.32 -7.03 13.77
N THR A 2 -3.78 -6.27 14.71
CA THR A 2 -2.86 -5.17 14.39
C THR A 2 -1.64 -5.77 13.71
N LEU A 3 -1.34 -5.31 12.50
CA LEU A 3 -0.09 -5.68 11.83
C LEU A 3 1.07 -5.30 12.75
N PRO A 4 2.18 -6.07 12.80
CA PRO A 4 3.32 -5.84 13.71
C PRO A 4 4.09 -4.53 13.46
N THR A 5 3.52 -3.63 12.67
CA THR A 5 4.12 -2.43 12.10
C THR A 5 4.55 -1.41 13.15
N SER A 6 3.85 -1.27 14.29
CA SER A 6 4.18 -0.21 15.28
C SER A 6 5.57 -0.40 15.91
N ALA A 7 5.92 -1.62 16.34
CA ALA A 7 7.24 -1.91 16.90
C ALA A 7 8.35 -1.80 15.85
N LEU A 8 8.08 -2.24 14.61
CA LEU A 8 9.00 -2.10 13.49
C LEU A 8 9.25 -0.61 13.15
N ILE A 9 8.19 0.21 13.08
CA ILE A 9 8.31 1.65 12.82
C ILE A 9 9.18 2.31 13.88
N GLN A 10 8.95 2.03 15.17
CA GLN A 10 9.76 2.57 16.26
C GLN A 10 11.24 2.17 16.12
N ALA A 11 11.52 0.90 15.79
CA ALA A 11 12.88 0.43 15.57
C ALA A 11 13.54 1.12 14.36
N LEU A 12 12.83 1.27 13.26
CA LEU A 12 13.32 1.94 12.04
C LEU A 12 13.58 3.43 12.25
N GLN A 13 12.78 4.09 13.09
CA GLN A 13 12.98 5.50 13.45
C GLN A 13 14.19 5.67 14.39
N ALA A 14 14.42 4.72 15.30
CA ALA A 14 15.56 4.75 16.21
C ALA A 14 16.89 4.40 15.53
N HIS A 15 16.85 3.47 14.56
CA HIS A 15 18.02 2.90 13.89
C HIS A 15 17.82 2.82 12.37
N PRO A 16 17.79 3.97 11.66
CA PRO A 16 17.58 3.99 10.20
C PRO A 16 18.69 3.28 9.42
N GLU A 17 19.91 3.19 9.97
CA GLU A 17 21.03 2.43 9.42
C GLU A 17 20.76 0.93 9.33
N ASP A 18 19.86 0.43 10.17
CA ASP A 18 19.46 -0.98 10.25
C ASP A 18 18.25 -1.32 9.37
N ALA A 19 17.76 -0.39 8.56
CA ALA A 19 16.50 -0.52 7.83
C ALA A 19 16.41 -1.81 6.99
N ASP A 20 17.46 -2.15 6.24
CA ASP A 20 17.46 -3.37 5.43
C ASP A 20 17.38 -4.65 6.28
N ARG A 21 18.13 -4.70 7.40
CA ARG A 21 18.13 -5.84 8.33
C ARG A 21 16.76 -6.02 8.97
N LEU A 22 16.17 -4.92 9.46
CA LEU A 22 14.86 -4.92 10.10
C LEU A 22 13.75 -5.28 9.11
N MET A 23 13.79 -4.74 7.90
CA MET A 23 12.79 -5.06 6.87
C MET A 23 12.86 -6.53 6.44
N ARG A 24 14.06 -7.09 6.25
CA ARG A 24 14.23 -8.53 5.96
C ARG A 24 13.64 -9.40 7.07
N ALA A 25 13.87 -9.05 8.33
CA ALA A 25 13.33 -9.78 9.46
C ALA A 25 11.79 -9.73 9.49
N ALA A 26 11.21 -8.55 9.28
CA ALA A 26 9.76 -8.38 9.21
C ALA A 26 9.12 -9.14 8.04
N CYS A 27 9.75 -9.14 6.86
CA CYS A 27 9.33 -9.93 5.71
C CYS A 27 9.38 -11.45 5.99
N ALA A 28 10.42 -11.92 6.68
CA ALA A 28 10.53 -13.32 7.07
C ALA A 28 9.45 -13.73 8.07
N GLU A 29 9.14 -12.86 9.05
CA GLU A 29 8.05 -13.07 10.00
C GLU A 29 6.69 -13.12 9.30
N LEU A 30 6.43 -12.17 8.40
CA LEU A 30 5.20 -12.13 7.62
C LEU A 30 5.00 -13.40 6.78
N ARG A 31 6.07 -13.93 6.18
CA ARG A 31 6.05 -15.21 5.46
C ARG A 31 5.75 -16.39 6.39
N ALA A 32 6.38 -16.42 7.56
CA ALA A 32 6.21 -17.52 8.51
C ALA A 32 4.80 -17.56 9.12
N GLN A 33 4.17 -16.39 9.25
CA GLN A 33 2.84 -16.22 9.82
C GLN A 33 1.98 -15.33 8.90
N PRO A 34 1.51 -15.88 7.77
CA PRO A 34 0.70 -15.11 6.84
C PRO A 34 -0.58 -14.66 7.53
N VAL A 35 -0.90 -13.38 7.38
CA VAL A 35 -2.13 -12.80 7.92
C VAL A 35 -3.33 -13.50 7.28
N SER A 36 -4.43 -13.69 8.02
CA SER A 36 -5.64 -14.25 7.42
C SER A 36 -6.25 -13.24 6.44
N PRO A 37 -6.58 -13.64 5.19
CA PRO A 37 -7.21 -12.75 4.24
C PRO A 37 -8.55 -12.28 4.80
N THR A 38 -8.69 -10.98 4.97
CA THR A 38 -9.93 -10.34 5.40
C THR A 38 -10.46 -9.56 4.21
N PRO A 39 -11.70 -9.79 3.76
CA PRO A 39 -12.28 -8.99 2.69
C PRO A 39 -12.18 -7.48 3.02
N PRO A 40 -11.89 -6.64 2.02
CA PRO A 40 -11.83 -5.20 2.24
C PRO A 40 -13.16 -4.66 2.75
N ASP A 41 -13.08 -3.77 3.75
CA ASP A 41 -14.25 -3.09 4.31
C ASP A 41 -14.74 -2.00 3.35
N ALA A 42 -15.82 -2.31 2.62
CA ALA A 42 -16.41 -1.39 1.66
C ALA A 42 -16.89 -0.07 2.29
N ALA A 43 -17.38 -0.11 3.53
CA ALA A 43 -17.84 1.08 4.21
C ALA A 43 -16.66 1.98 4.58
N ALA A 44 -15.59 1.41 5.14
CA ALA A 44 -14.38 2.16 5.48
C ALA A 44 -13.69 2.75 4.23
N LEU A 45 -13.61 1.99 3.14
CA LEU A 45 -13.08 2.49 1.86
C LEU A 45 -13.92 3.64 1.32
N ARG A 46 -15.26 3.56 1.41
CA ARG A 46 -16.15 4.63 0.98
C ARG A 46 -15.91 5.91 1.78
N VAL A 47 -15.74 5.83 3.10
CA VAL A 47 -15.41 7.00 3.92
C VAL A 47 -14.09 7.65 3.47
N GLY A 48 -13.06 6.84 3.20
CA GLY A 48 -11.79 7.32 2.65
C GLY A 48 -11.96 8.01 1.29
N LEU A 49 -12.71 7.43 0.36
CA LEU A 49 -12.96 8.02 -0.96
C LEU A 49 -13.76 9.33 -0.87
N VAL A 50 -14.73 9.42 0.04
CA VAL A 50 -15.53 10.65 0.26
C VAL A 50 -14.66 11.81 0.76
N SER A 51 -13.58 11.52 1.50
CA SER A 51 -12.62 12.57 1.90
C SER A 51 -11.86 13.20 0.71
N ILE A 52 -11.85 12.53 -0.44
CA ILE A 52 -11.23 13.00 -1.69
C ILE A 52 -12.29 13.65 -2.59
N ALA A 53 -13.42 12.97 -2.81
CA ALA A 53 -14.55 13.51 -3.57
C ALA A 53 -15.89 12.89 -3.12
N GLU A 54 -16.92 13.73 -2.99
CA GLU A 54 -18.25 13.31 -2.51
C GLU A 54 -18.94 12.29 -3.43
N THR A 55 -18.67 12.34 -4.75
CA THR A 55 -19.30 11.47 -5.75
C THR A 55 -18.32 11.10 -6.87
N GLY A 56 -18.70 10.15 -7.74
CA GLY A 56 -17.94 9.80 -8.95
C GLY A 56 -16.83 8.76 -8.76
N LEU A 57 -16.71 8.18 -7.55
CA LEU A 57 -15.68 7.18 -7.21
C LEU A 57 -16.23 5.77 -6.98
N ASP A 58 -17.52 5.51 -7.24
CA ASP A 58 -18.11 4.17 -7.07
C ASP A 58 -17.42 3.09 -7.93
N GLY A 59 -17.01 3.44 -9.15
CA GLY A 59 -16.23 2.52 -10.00
C GLY A 59 -14.84 2.20 -9.43
N VAL A 60 -14.22 3.16 -8.75
CA VAL A 60 -12.94 2.94 -8.05
C VAL A 60 -13.15 2.06 -6.83
N LEU A 61 -14.21 2.32 -6.06
CA LEU A 61 -14.58 1.46 -4.93
C LEU A 61 -14.78 0.01 -5.38
N GLN A 62 -15.61 -0.22 -6.40
CA GLN A 62 -15.87 -1.56 -6.92
C GLN A 62 -14.56 -2.23 -7.38
N ARG A 63 -13.70 -1.50 -8.08
CA ARG A 63 -12.38 -2.00 -8.49
C ARG A 63 -11.51 -2.42 -7.31
N LEU A 64 -11.46 -1.63 -6.24
CA LEU A 64 -10.67 -1.95 -5.04
C LEU A 64 -11.20 -3.18 -4.29
N LEU A 65 -12.52 -3.44 -4.38
CA LEU A 65 -13.16 -4.62 -3.82
C LEU A 65 -12.90 -5.88 -4.67
N ASP A 66 -13.03 -5.77 -6.00
CA ASP A 66 -12.90 -6.90 -6.93
C ASP A 66 -11.44 -7.38 -7.07
N ASP A 67 -10.51 -6.44 -7.05
CA ASP A 67 -9.06 -6.69 -7.16
C ASP A 67 -8.42 -6.88 -5.77
N ALA A 68 -9.23 -7.24 -4.77
CA ALA A 68 -8.71 -7.63 -3.47
C ALA A 68 -8.05 -9.01 -3.61
N PRO A 69 -6.76 -9.15 -3.24
CA PRO A 69 -6.07 -10.43 -3.33
C PRO A 69 -6.84 -11.45 -2.50
N ARG A 70 -7.06 -12.64 -3.08
CA ARG A 70 -7.65 -13.77 -2.36
C ARG A 70 -6.57 -14.43 -1.50
N GLY A 71 -6.03 -13.68 -0.55
CA GLY A 71 -4.85 -14.02 0.24
C GLY A 71 -4.24 -12.76 0.84
N ALA A 72 -3.46 -12.87 1.91
CA ALA A 72 -2.93 -11.70 2.61
C ALA A 72 -1.49 -11.33 2.25
N VAL A 73 -0.85 -12.03 1.29
CA VAL A 73 0.59 -11.85 1.04
C VAL A 73 0.92 -10.42 0.65
N THR A 74 0.13 -9.81 -0.22
CA THR A 74 0.32 -8.41 -0.65
C THR A 74 -0.23 -7.39 0.36
N ASP A 75 -1.24 -7.75 1.16
CA ASP A 75 -1.77 -6.88 2.23
C ASP A 75 -0.75 -6.69 3.36
N GLY A 76 -0.12 -7.77 3.81
CA GLY A 76 0.87 -7.71 4.89
C GLY A 76 2.09 -6.89 4.49
N ILE A 77 2.66 -7.16 3.31
CA ILE A 77 3.85 -6.46 2.84
C ILE A 77 3.54 -4.99 2.49
N ALA A 78 2.34 -4.67 2.01
CA ALA A 78 1.93 -3.28 1.78
C ALA A 78 1.98 -2.46 3.06
N ALA A 79 1.55 -3.04 4.19
CA ALA A 79 1.61 -2.37 5.49
C ALA A 79 3.03 -2.23 6.04
N LEU A 80 3.95 -3.12 5.64
CA LEU A 80 5.37 -3.01 6.01
C LEU A 80 6.10 -1.96 5.17
N LEU A 81 5.87 -1.94 3.86
CA LEU A 81 6.58 -1.05 2.94
C LEU A 81 6.00 0.36 2.91
N ARG A 82 4.67 0.50 3.07
CA ARG A 82 3.98 1.80 2.98
C ARG A 82 3.12 2.09 4.20
N PRO A 83 3.69 2.05 5.43
CA PRO A 83 3.00 2.57 6.58
C PRO A 83 2.76 4.08 6.42
N ALA A 84 1.84 4.64 7.20
CA ALA A 84 1.51 6.07 7.12
C ALA A 84 2.66 6.97 7.63
N GLU A 85 3.54 6.41 8.45
CA GLU A 85 4.58 7.12 9.21
C GLU A 85 5.93 7.14 8.51
N LEU A 86 6.17 6.23 7.56
CA LEU A 86 7.44 6.09 6.86
C LEU A 86 7.26 6.26 5.36
N ALA A 87 8.34 6.67 4.70
CA ALA A 87 8.44 6.75 3.26
C ALA A 87 9.87 6.38 2.88
N TRP A 88 10.02 5.69 1.76
CA TRP A 88 11.31 5.22 1.29
C TRP A 88 11.57 5.75 -0.11
N ASP A 89 12.83 5.65 -0.54
CA ASP A 89 13.13 5.72 -1.96
C ASP A 89 12.45 4.54 -2.67
N GLU A 90 11.84 4.80 -3.83
CA GLU A 90 11.09 3.78 -4.56
C GLU A 90 11.98 2.60 -4.96
N ALA A 91 13.24 2.84 -5.31
CA ALA A 91 14.15 1.74 -5.64
C ALA A 91 14.33 0.79 -4.46
N GLN A 92 14.35 1.31 -3.23
CA GLN A 92 14.45 0.51 -2.02
C GLN A 92 13.16 -0.27 -1.72
N GLU A 93 11.98 0.35 -1.92
CA GLU A 93 10.70 -0.37 -1.78
C GLU A 93 10.62 -1.55 -2.74
N ILE A 94 11.00 -1.33 -4.00
CA ILE A 94 10.98 -2.35 -5.06
C ILE A 94 11.95 -3.49 -4.74
N ASP A 95 13.16 -3.18 -4.29
CA ASP A 95 14.16 -4.17 -3.91
C ASP A 95 13.68 -5.06 -2.76
N TRP A 96 13.09 -4.49 -1.70
CA TRP A 96 12.50 -5.28 -0.62
C TRP A 96 11.30 -6.12 -1.09
N ALA A 97 10.43 -5.55 -1.93
CA ALA A 97 9.29 -6.28 -2.49
C ALA A 97 9.74 -7.44 -3.39
N ALA A 98 10.77 -7.25 -4.21
CA ALA A 98 11.31 -8.29 -5.08
C ALA A 98 11.88 -9.46 -4.27
N ARG A 99 12.67 -9.16 -3.24
CA ARG A 99 13.20 -10.20 -2.34
C ARG A 99 12.10 -10.96 -1.60
N HIS A 100 11.07 -10.26 -1.12
CA HIS A 100 9.92 -10.90 -0.50
C HIS A 100 9.12 -11.76 -1.51
N TRP A 101 8.92 -11.26 -2.74
CA TRP A 101 8.25 -12.00 -3.81
C TRP A 101 8.99 -13.29 -4.17
N GLU A 102 10.30 -13.23 -4.41
CA GLU A 102 11.12 -14.42 -4.70
C GLU A 102 11.03 -15.44 -3.59
N ALA A 103 11.08 -14.96 -2.35
CA ALA A 103 10.97 -15.76 -1.15
C ALA A 103 9.58 -16.43 -1.06
N CYS A 104 8.48 -15.69 -1.21
CA CYS A 104 7.13 -16.26 -1.21
C CYS A 104 6.91 -17.25 -2.36
N ARG A 105 7.48 -16.96 -3.53
CA ARG A 105 7.41 -17.84 -4.69
C ARG A 105 8.12 -19.18 -4.43
N ALA A 106 9.32 -19.14 -3.85
CA ALA A 106 10.08 -20.33 -3.49
C ALA A 106 9.35 -21.21 -2.45
N ASP A 107 8.63 -20.57 -1.53
CA ASP A 107 7.84 -21.26 -0.49
C ASP A 107 6.45 -21.72 -0.97
N GLY A 108 6.05 -21.42 -2.22
CA GLY A 108 4.73 -21.78 -2.75
C GLY A 108 3.57 -20.99 -2.14
N LEU A 109 3.84 -19.78 -1.63
CA LEU A 109 2.84 -18.92 -0.95
C LEU A 109 2.05 -18.01 -1.92
N LEU A 110 2.39 -18.02 -3.21
CA LEU A 110 1.76 -17.18 -4.23
C LEU A 110 0.83 -18.01 -5.11
N ASP A 111 -0.27 -17.42 -5.55
CA ASP A 111 -1.06 -17.98 -6.65
C ASP A 111 -0.27 -17.94 -7.97
N GLU A 112 -0.75 -18.65 -8.98
CA GLU A 112 -0.07 -18.79 -10.28
C GLU A 112 0.21 -17.43 -10.94
N GLY A 113 -0.74 -16.49 -10.86
CA GLY A 113 -0.58 -15.17 -11.48
C GLY A 113 0.51 -14.35 -10.79
N LEU A 114 0.47 -14.30 -9.46
CA LEU A 114 1.47 -13.58 -8.68
C LEU A 114 2.83 -14.25 -8.72
N ALA A 115 2.90 -15.58 -8.81
CA ALA A 115 4.16 -16.32 -8.91
C ALA A 115 4.87 -16.09 -10.26
N ALA A 116 4.09 -15.90 -11.35
CA ALA A 116 4.61 -15.78 -12.70
C ALA A 116 5.19 -14.40 -13.01
N ASP A 117 4.67 -13.33 -12.40
CA ASP A 117 5.04 -11.95 -12.75
C ASP A 117 5.19 -11.06 -11.51
N PHE A 118 6.40 -10.55 -11.30
CA PHE A 118 6.67 -9.57 -10.24
C PHE A 118 5.91 -8.26 -10.45
N GLY A 119 5.67 -7.84 -11.69
CA GLY A 119 4.90 -6.64 -12.00
C GLY A 119 3.45 -6.74 -11.52
N GLU A 120 2.83 -7.90 -11.65
CA GLU A 120 1.50 -8.19 -11.13
C GLU A 120 1.50 -8.22 -9.59
N TYR A 121 2.51 -8.85 -9.00
CA TYR A 121 2.71 -8.83 -7.55
C TYR A 121 2.86 -7.41 -6.99
N TRP A 122 3.70 -6.59 -7.64
CA TRP A 122 3.91 -5.19 -7.29
C TRP A 122 2.62 -4.38 -7.43
N ARG A 123 1.88 -4.55 -8.53
CA ARG A 123 0.57 -3.90 -8.72
C ARG A 123 -0.38 -4.23 -7.58
N GLN A 124 -0.49 -5.49 -7.20
CA GLN A 124 -1.35 -5.90 -6.09
C GLN A 124 -0.93 -5.29 -4.75
N LEU A 125 0.38 -5.24 -4.49
CA LEU A 125 0.94 -4.57 -3.32
C LEU A 125 0.54 -3.09 -3.28
N GLU A 126 0.69 -2.37 -4.37
CA GLU A 126 0.33 -0.95 -4.42
C GLU A 126 -1.18 -0.72 -4.21
N TRP A 127 -2.01 -1.60 -4.74
CA TRP A 127 -3.46 -1.51 -4.59
C TRP A 127 -3.90 -1.87 -3.17
N SER A 128 -3.23 -2.83 -2.53
CA SER A 128 -3.37 -3.10 -1.10
C SER A 128 -2.98 -1.89 -0.24
N ALA A 129 -1.89 -1.21 -0.58
CA ALA A 129 -1.49 0.02 0.10
C ALA A 129 -2.57 1.12 -0.06
N VAL A 130 -3.12 1.32 -1.27
CA VAL A 130 -4.22 2.28 -1.50
C VAL A 130 -5.44 1.96 -0.63
N ARG A 131 -5.85 0.67 -0.54
CA ARG A 131 -6.95 0.28 0.35
C ARG A 131 -6.68 0.67 1.81
N GLN A 132 -5.50 0.34 2.31
CA GLN A 132 -5.11 0.66 3.69
C GLN A 132 -5.04 2.17 3.93
N HIS A 133 -4.46 2.93 2.99
CA HIS A 133 -4.35 4.38 3.07
C HIS A 133 -5.72 5.07 3.05
N LEU A 134 -6.66 4.61 2.22
CA LEU A 134 -8.03 5.12 2.21
C LEU A 134 -8.74 4.86 3.54
N VAL A 135 -8.59 3.67 4.12
CA VAL A 135 -9.16 3.35 5.44
C VAL A 135 -8.57 4.26 6.53
N LEU A 136 -7.26 4.50 6.53
CA LEU A 136 -6.60 5.39 7.49
C LEU A 136 -7.01 6.85 7.30
N LEU A 137 -7.11 7.30 6.04
CA LEU A 137 -7.55 8.64 5.68
C LEU A 137 -8.99 8.89 6.17
N GLY A 138 -9.90 7.95 5.94
CA GLY A 138 -11.27 8.02 6.43
C GLY A 138 -11.41 8.01 7.95
N ARG A 139 -10.41 7.49 8.66
CA ARG A 139 -10.32 7.53 10.14
C ARG A 139 -9.66 8.81 10.67
N GLY A 140 -9.21 9.71 9.80
CA GLY A 140 -8.56 10.95 10.21
C GLY A 140 -7.15 10.75 10.77
N HIS A 141 -6.40 9.77 10.26
CA HIS A 141 -5.00 9.53 10.66
C HIS A 141 -4.16 10.82 10.58
N PRO A 142 -3.23 11.11 11.53
CA PRO A 142 -2.48 12.37 11.54
C PRO A 142 -1.64 12.62 10.27
N GLU A 143 -1.07 11.56 9.69
CA GLU A 143 -0.22 11.62 8.49
C GLU A 143 -1.02 11.74 7.16
N GLN A 144 -2.12 12.50 7.12
CA GLN A 144 -3.01 12.60 5.95
C GLN A 144 -2.27 13.01 4.67
N ARG A 145 -1.33 13.97 4.78
CA ARG A 145 -0.56 14.45 3.62
C ARG A 145 0.26 13.34 2.98
N ARG A 146 0.88 12.46 3.79
CA ARG A 146 1.67 11.33 3.30
C ARG A 146 0.79 10.27 2.66
N LEU A 147 -0.35 9.96 3.29
CA LEU A 147 -1.35 9.04 2.76
C LEU A 147 -1.85 9.51 1.39
N LEU A 148 -2.23 10.79 1.27
CA LEU A 148 -2.68 11.39 0.00
C LEU A 148 -1.60 11.32 -1.07
N ALA A 149 -0.35 11.65 -0.74
CA ALA A 149 0.76 11.56 -1.68
C ALA A 149 1.02 10.14 -2.20
N GLN A 150 0.95 9.13 -1.34
CA GLN A 150 1.08 7.72 -1.75
C GLN A 150 -0.08 7.26 -2.64
N ILE A 151 -1.31 7.69 -2.31
CA ILE A 151 -2.49 7.45 -3.15
C ILE A 151 -2.33 8.14 -4.51
N VAL A 152 -1.87 9.39 -4.56
CA VAL A 152 -1.61 10.15 -5.79
C VAL A 152 -0.58 9.44 -6.66
N LYS A 153 0.55 9.02 -6.07
CA LYS A 153 1.62 8.29 -6.78
C LYS A 153 1.06 7.03 -7.45
N THR A 154 0.27 6.24 -6.71
CA THR A 154 -0.33 4.99 -7.22
C THR A 154 -1.41 5.27 -8.26
N ALA A 155 -2.31 6.23 -8.00
CA ALA A 155 -3.39 6.60 -8.92
C ALA A 155 -2.88 7.18 -10.25
N SER A 156 -1.70 7.81 -10.24
CA SER A 156 -1.05 8.35 -11.43
C SER A 156 -0.42 7.28 -12.33
N ARG A 157 -0.16 6.09 -11.80
CA ARG A 157 0.46 4.97 -12.53
C ARG A 157 -0.56 4.08 -13.24
N TYR A 158 -1.74 3.87 -12.63
CA TYR A 158 -2.71 2.89 -13.11
C TYR A 158 -3.93 3.54 -13.75
N VAL A 159 -4.20 3.19 -15.02
CA VAL A 159 -5.40 3.61 -15.76
C VAL A 159 -6.69 3.26 -15.00
N ALA A 160 -6.71 2.14 -14.27
CA ALA A 160 -7.83 1.74 -13.43
C ALA A 160 -8.23 2.79 -12.38
N PHE A 161 -7.30 3.65 -11.96
CA PHE A 161 -7.51 4.74 -11.02
C PHE A 161 -7.69 6.11 -11.68
N GLY A 162 -7.94 6.17 -12.99
CA GLY A 162 -8.17 7.43 -13.71
C GLY A 162 -9.22 8.36 -13.07
N PRO A 163 -10.40 7.88 -12.61
CA PRO A 163 -11.35 8.71 -11.87
C PRO A 163 -10.78 9.24 -10.55
N LEU A 164 -10.05 8.41 -9.80
CA LEU A 164 -9.41 8.79 -8.53
C LEU A 164 -8.32 9.85 -8.75
N LYS A 165 -7.46 9.67 -9.77
CA LYS A 165 -6.44 10.65 -10.16
C LYS A 165 -7.06 12.02 -10.44
N ARG A 166 -8.10 12.08 -11.27
CA ARG A 166 -8.78 13.35 -11.61
C ARG A 166 -9.40 14.02 -10.39
N ALA A 167 -9.99 13.24 -9.48
CA ALA A 167 -10.54 13.75 -8.23
C ALA A 167 -9.44 14.34 -7.33
N LEU A 168 -8.29 13.65 -7.21
CA LEU A 168 -7.13 14.13 -6.48
C LEU A 168 -6.55 15.40 -7.11
N GLU A 169 -6.41 15.47 -8.43
CA GLU A 169 -5.93 16.66 -9.15
C GLU A 169 -6.84 17.88 -8.90
N ALA A 170 -8.15 17.66 -8.92
CA ALA A 170 -9.12 18.74 -8.68
C ALA A 170 -9.11 19.24 -7.23
N ARG A 171 -8.92 18.33 -6.26
CA ARG A 171 -9.02 18.66 -4.83
C ARG A 171 -7.70 19.10 -4.20
N PHE A 172 -6.59 18.51 -4.65
CA PHE A 172 -5.24 18.65 -4.10
C PHE A 172 -4.20 18.84 -5.23
N PRO A 173 -4.30 19.93 -6.01
CA PRO A 173 -3.42 20.18 -7.15
C PRO A 173 -1.94 20.23 -6.76
N GLU A 174 -1.61 20.55 -5.50
CA GLU A 174 -0.23 20.65 -5.01
C GLU A 174 0.57 19.34 -5.10
N PHE A 175 -0.09 18.18 -5.20
CA PHE A 175 0.58 16.90 -5.39
C PHE A 175 0.96 16.60 -6.85
N PHE A 176 0.52 17.44 -7.79
CA PHE A 176 0.73 17.26 -9.24
C PHE A 176 1.65 18.33 -9.85
N GLU A 177 2.15 19.25 -9.03
CA GLU A 177 3.14 20.24 -9.44
C GLU A 177 4.54 19.62 -9.54
N LEU A 178 5.35 20.09 -10.51
CA LEU A 178 6.73 19.66 -10.69
C LEU A 178 7.56 19.94 -9.42
N GLY A 179 8.15 18.90 -8.83
CA GLY A 179 9.03 19.01 -7.66
C GLY A 179 8.42 18.55 -6.33
N PHE A 180 7.19 18.02 -6.32
CA PHE A 180 6.62 17.40 -5.12
C PHE A 180 7.51 16.24 -4.63
N SER A 181 7.99 16.34 -3.39
CA SER A 181 8.72 15.28 -2.70
C SER A 181 8.07 14.96 -1.36
N LEU A 182 8.12 13.68 -1.00
CA LEU A 182 7.74 13.19 0.33
C LEU A 182 8.86 13.34 1.37
N ARG A 183 10.03 13.87 0.98
CA ARG A 183 11.18 14.11 1.85
C ARG A 183 11.00 15.35 2.71
#